data_AF-A0A2E5VAA0-F1
#
_entry.id   AF-A0A2E5VAA0-F1
#
_cell.length_a   1.000
_cell.length_b   1.000
_cell.length_c   1.000
_cell.angle_alpha   90.00
_cell.angle_beta   90.00
_cell.angle_gamma   90.00
#
_symmetry.space_group_name_H-M   'P 1'
#
loop_
_entity.id
_entity.type
_entity.pdbx_description
1 polymer ?
#
loop_
_entity_poly.entity_id
_entity_poly.type
_entity_poly.pdbx_seq_one_letter_code
_entity_poly.pdbx_strand_id
1 'polypeptide(L)'
;MYGVGGIPHLQWNGIDEVVGAGSPWWDRYDDYYPMVVDYSNLQTPYEINITGAYISGDPNVTYEITVTQEGGSSSENMALEIVVAEDSIYSYWSVPDVYHYTRNVSRNFLTYHDDCKNILALSNGESQTFSGEFEISDTWVGNNIKIITYIQDLDTYEVYQSKIASVSRDLDPDVDSDGILNNVDNCPSIANTDQDDWDQDDIGDVCDYCNDIANVPGNANIDATGEELTPLINVMDILTFADLLDDSNLANDCQSLDLLEDGEVNQFDLIVLIDMIMAGETTF
;
A
#
# COMPACT_ATOMS: atom_id res chain seq x y z
N MET A 1 7.74 14.49 27.97
CA MET A 1 6.39 13.87 27.88
C MET A 1 5.36 15.00 27.89
N TYR A 2 4.43 15.00 26.94
CA TYR A 2 3.58 16.12 26.50
C TYR A 2 2.60 16.75 27.52
N GLY A 3 2.87 16.71 28.83
CA GLY A 3 2.08 17.46 29.81
C GLY A 3 0.56 17.20 29.77
N VAL A 4 0.14 15.99 29.39
CA VAL A 4 -1.25 15.62 29.08
C VAL A 4 -2.23 16.09 30.16
N GLY A 5 -3.02 17.12 29.84
CA GLY A 5 -3.94 17.78 30.78
C GLY A 5 -5.32 17.12 30.92
N GLY A 6 -5.68 16.17 30.06
CA GLY A 6 -6.97 15.47 30.09
C GLY A 6 -7.08 14.40 28.98
N ILE A 7 -8.09 13.54 29.04
CA ILE A 7 -8.36 12.50 28.02
C ILE A 7 -9.81 12.68 27.53
N PRO A 8 -10.08 12.61 26.21
CA PRO A 8 -9.14 12.35 25.12
C PRO A 8 -8.23 13.54 24.80
N HIS A 9 -6.98 13.23 24.42
CA HIS A 9 -5.92 14.16 24.03
C HIS A 9 -5.33 13.71 22.71
N LEU A 10 -5.02 14.66 21.83
CA LEU A 10 -4.36 14.46 20.56
C LEU A 10 -3.10 15.32 20.55
N GLN A 11 -1.99 14.71 20.16
CA GLN A 11 -0.76 15.42 19.82
C GLN A 11 -0.52 15.22 18.32
N TRP A 12 -0.59 16.30 17.55
CA TRP A 12 -0.38 16.28 16.11
C TRP A 12 1.05 16.68 15.77
N ASN A 13 1.73 15.85 14.96
CA ASN A 13 3.16 15.97 14.61
C ASN A 13 4.09 16.29 15.79
N GLY A 14 3.69 15.93 17.02
CA GLY A 14 4.45 16.19 18.23
C GLY A 14 4.48 17.64 18.72
N ILE A 15 3.93 18.62 17.99
CA ILE A 15 4.02 20.05 18.36
C ILE A 15 2.67 20.73 18.61
N ASP A 16 1.59 20.22 18.03
CA ASP A 16 0.26 20.77 18.22
C ASP A 16 -0.58 19.90 19.17
N GLU A 17 -1.04 20.48 20.27
CA GLU A 17 -1.87 19.78 21.26
C GLU A 17 -3.36 20.15 21.14
N VAL A 18 -4.22 19.14 21.26
CA VAL A 18 -5.68 19.32 21.33
C VAL A 18 -6.23 18.49 22.47
N VAL A 19 -6.89 19.14 23.43
CA VAL A 19 -7.53 18.49 24.59
C VAL A 19 -9.05 18.53 24.43
N GLY A 20 -9.73 17.40 24.68
CA GLY A 20 -11.19 17.36 24.80
C GLY A 20 -11.94 16.99 23.53
N ALA A 21 -11.49 15.96 22.81
CA ALA A 21 -12.22 15.36 21.68
C ALA A 21 -13.49 14.61 22.14
N GLY A 22 -14.51 15.34 22.58
CA GLY A 22 -15.86 14.82 22.82
C GLY A 22 -16.82 14.96 21.63
N SER A 23 -16.40 15.63 20.55
CA SER A 23 -17.19 15.79 19.33
C SER A 23 -16.71 14.82 18.24
N PRO A 24 -17.62 14.25 17.44
CA PRO A 24 -17.25 13.45 16.28
C PRO A 24 -16.33 14.19 15.31
N TRP A 25 -15.50 13.44 14.58
CA TRP A 25 -14.49 13.98 13.65
C TRP A 25 -15.02 15.01 12.65
N TRP A 26 -16.26 14.86 12.15
CA TRP A 26 -16.86 15.80 11.21
C TRP A 26 -17.12 17.19 11.80
N ASP A 27 -17.34 17.31 13.11
CA ASP A 27 -17.53 18.61 13.78
C ASP A 27 -16.20 19.35 13.99
N ARG A 28 -15.07 18.66 13.85
CA ARG A 28 -13.71 19.18 14.02
C ARG A 28 -12.93 19.18 12.70
N TYR A 29 -13.55 18.76 11.61
CA TYR A 29 -12.90 18.70 10.30
C TYR A 29 -12.35 20.08 9.90
N ASP A 30 -13.14 21.14 10.06
CA ASP A 30 -12.71 22.51 9.76
C ASP A 30 -11.56 22.99 10.65
N ASP A 31 -11.43 22.45 11.87
CA ASP A 31 -10.32 22.76 12.78
C ASP A 31 -9.02 22.06 12.33
N TYR A 32 -9.10 20.82 11.83
CA TYR A 32 -7.94 20.03 11.41
C TYR A 32 -7.55 20.22 9.94
N TYR A 33 -8.50 20.59 9.07
CA TYR A 33 -8.30 20.67 7.63
C TYR A 33 -7.15 21.62 7.23
N PRO A 34 -7.05 22.85 7.76
CA PRO A 34 -5.94 23.74 7.43
C PRO A 34 -4.58 23.13 7.79
N MET A 35 -4.51 22.48 8.96
CA MET A 35 -3.30 21.81 9.43
C MET A 35 -2.91 20.66 8.48
N VAL A 36 -3.86 19.79 8.10
CA VAL A 36 -3.60 18.70 7.14
C VAL A 36 -3.10 19.24 5.79
N VAL A 37 -3.73 20.30 5.27
CA VAL A 37 -3.33 20.93 4.00
C VAL A 37 -1.92 21.52 4.08
N ASP A 38 -1.60 22.25 5.15
CA ASP A 38 -0.27 22.84 5.33
C ASP A 38 0.82 21.76 5.37
N TYR A 39 0.62 20.70 6.16
CA TYR A 39 1.58 19.60 6.26
C TYR A 39 1.65 18.73 5.00
N SER A 40 0.58 18.60 4.22
CA SER A 40 0.62 17.85 2.95
C SER A 40 1.56 18.44 1.90
N ASN A 41 1.88 19.73 2.02
CA ASN A 41 2.82 20.43 1.13
C ASN A 41 4.26 20.45 1.66
N LEU A 42 4.49 19.99 2.89
CA LEU A 42 5.81 19.94 3.49
C LEU A 42 6.52 18.67 3.04
N GLN A 43 7.63 18.83 2.34
CA GLN A 43 8.52 17.72 2.03
C GLN A 43 9.44 17.46 3.21
N THR A 44 9.51 16.19 3.60
CA THR A 44 10.45 15.71 4.61
C THR A 44 11.72 15.23 3.94
N PRO A 45 12.90 15.49 4.52
CA PRO A 45 14.17 15.03 3.96
C PRO A 45 14.40 13.51 4.12
N TYR A 46 13.47 12.81 4.78
CA TYR A 46 13.64 11.42 5.14
C TYR A 46 12.69 10.49 4.39
N GLU A 47 13.25 9.39 3.90
CA GLU A 47 12.51 8.23 3.46
C GLU A 47 12.66 7.11 4.50
N ILE A 48 11.56 6.43 4.82
CA ILE A 48 11.56 5.26 5.69
C ILE A 48 11.18 4.05 4.86
N ASN A 49 11.94 2.97 4.99
CA ASN A 49 11.56 1.65 4.50
C ASN A 49 11.48 0.67 5.66
N ILE A 50 10.40 -0.12 5.71
CA ILE A 50 10.17 -1.13 6.74
C ILE A 50 10.15 -2.48 6.03
N THR A 51 11.08 -3.34 6.41
CA THR A 51 11.14 -4.74 5.98
C THR A 51 11.24 -5.62 7.22
N GLY A 52 11.23 -6.93 7.05
CA GLY A 52 11.31 -7.86 8.15
C GLY A 52 10.94 -9.26 7.72
N ALA A 53 10.74 -10.13 8.71
CA ALA A 53 10.20 -11.46 8.49
C ALA A 53 9.17 -11.77 9.58
N TYR A 54 8.03 -12.26 9.12
CA TYR A 54 6.97 -12.83 9.93
C TYR A 54 6.53 -14.13 9.26
N ILE A 55 6.24 -15.15 10.06
CA ILE A 55 5.67 -16.41 9.59
C ILE A 55 4.32 -16.52 10.27
N SER A 56 3.25 -16.68 9.48
CA SER A 56 1.90 -16.84 10.01
C SER A 56 1.83 -17.95 11.08
N GLY A 57 1.46 -17.55 12.31
CA GLY A 57 1.35 -18.45 13.47
C GLY A 57 2.61 -18.54 14.35
N ASP A 58 3.74 -17.98 13.95
CA ASP A 58 4.90 -17.78 14.82
C ASP A 58 4.73 -16.45 15.59
N PRO A 59 4.82 -16.42 16.93
CA PRO A 59 4.73 -15.17 17.67
C PRO A 59 5.91 -14.23 17.42
N ASN A 60 7.05 -14.72 16.90
CA ASN A 60 8.24 -13.90 16.71
C ASN A 60 8.18 -13.11 15.40
N VAL A 61 8.37 -11.80 15.51
CA VAL A 61 8.48 -10.90 14.37
C VAL A 61 9.86 -10.26 14.41
N THR A 62 10.57 -10.33 13.29
CA THR A 62 11.80 -9.56 13.09
C THR A 62 11.53 -8.39 12.15
N TYR A 63 12.16 -7.26 12.41
CA TYR A 63 12.05 -6.08 11.56
C TYR A 63 13.41 -5.47 11.25
N GLU A 64 13.49 -4.84 10.10
CA GLU A 64 14.60 -4.01 9.66
C GLU A 64 14.01 -2.70 9.10
N ILE A 65 14.34 -1.58 9.73
CA ILE A 65 13.87 -0.27 9.32
C ILE A 65 15.05 0.52 8.82
N THR A 66 15.03 0.86 7.53
CA THR A 66 16.06 1.69 6.89
C THR A 66 15.53 3.11 6.74
N VAL A 67 16.31 4.06 7.23
CA VAL A 67 16.07 5.49 7.06
C VAL A 67 17.09 6.03 6.07
N THR A 68 16.64 6.71 5.02
CA THR A 68 17.49 7.39 4.04
C THR A 68 17.25 8.89 4.14
N GLN A 69 18.33 9.69 4.11
CA GLN A 69 18.21 11.14 4.02
C GLN A 69 18.44 11.58 2.56
N GLU A 70 17.40 12.07 1.89
CA GLU A 70 17.45 12.44 0.47
C GLU A 70 17.82 13.92 0.22
N GLY A 71 17.77 14.76 1.25
CA GLY A 71 18.03 16.19 1.12
C GLY A 71 18.00 16.94 2.44
N GLY A 72 18.18 18.26 2.41
CA GLY A 72 17.89 19.14 3.55
C GLY A 72 18.88 19.11 4.72
N SER A 73 18.71 20.07 5.63
CA SER A 73 19.40 20.11 6.92
C SER A 73 18.52 19.44 7.98
N SER A 74 19.06 18.44 8.67
CA SER A 74 18.46 17.82 9.84
C SER A 74 18.94 18.49 11.14
N SER A 75 18.19 18.32 12.23
CA SER A 75 18.72 18.65 13.55
C SER A 75 19.72 17.58 14.00
N GLU A 76 20.60 17.92 14.96
CA GLU A 76 21.62 16.99 15.45
C GLU A 76 21.05 15.88 16.36
N ASN A 77 19.78 15.98 16.79
CA ASN A 77 19.18 15.13 17.81
C ASN A 77 17.89 14.43 17.35
N MET A 78 17.96 13.83 16.16
CA MET A 78 16.85 13.08 15.56
C MET A 78 16.89 11.61 15.99
N ALA A 79 15.73 11.02 16.27
CA ALA A 79 15.59 9.62 16.58
C ALA A 79 14.47 8.95 15.77
N LEU A 80 14.67 7.68 15.44
CA LEU A 80 13.65 6.80 14.91
C LEU A 80 12.90 6.14 16.08
N GLU A 81 11.60 6.40 16.18
CA GLU A 81 10.74 5.78 17.17
C GLU A 81 9.97 4.62 16.55
N ILE A 82 9.84 3.51 17.27
CA ILE A 82 9.18 2.29 16.78
C ILE A 82 8.11 1.86 17.79
N VAL A 83 6.89 1.72 17.28
CA VAL A 83 5.70 1.37 18.05
C VAL A 83 4.99 0.20 17.39
N VAL A 84 4.80 -0.86 18.15
CA VAL A 84 3.93 -1.98 17.76
C VAL A 84 2.51 -1.62 18.18
N ALA A 85 1.60 -1.61 17.22
CA ALA A 85 0.19 -1.31 17.43
C ALA A 85 -0.68 -2.47 16.98
N GLU A 86 -1.78 -2.70 17.70
CA GLU A 86 -2.81 -3.64 17.30
C GLU A 86 -3.99 -2.86 16.74
N ASP A 87 -4.47 -3.27 15.56
CA ASP A 87 -5.55 -2.64 14.87
C ASP A 87 -6.86 -3.44 14.98
N SER A 88 -7.98 -2.76 14.75
CA SER A 88 -9.32 -3.38 14.72
C SER A 88 -9.67 -4.24 15.95
N ILE A 89 -9.40 -3.72 17.16
CA ILE A 89 -9.81 -4.40 18.40
C ILE A 89 -11.27 -4.08 18.68
N TYR A 90 -12.10 -5.11 18.84
CA TYR A 90 -13.51 -4.93 19.16
C TYR A 90 -13.68 -4.51 20.63
N SER A 91 -13.98 -3.23 20.85
CA SER A 91 -14.01 -2.60 22.17
C SER A 91 -15.38 -1.99 22.48
N TYR A 92 -15.80 -2.13 23.73
CA TYR A 92 -17.01 -1.50 24.24
C TYR A 92 -16.74 -0.03 24.59
N TRP A 93 -17.55 0.88 24.03
CA TRP A 93 -17.52 2.29 24.37
C TRP A 93 -18.71 2.63 25.28
N SER A 94 -18.40 2.99 26.53
CA SER A 94 -19.36 3.23 27.62
C SER A 94 -20.40 4.33 27.35
N VAL A 95 -20.16 5.20 26.38
CA VAL A 95 -21.14 6.17 25.87
C VAL A 95 -20.77 6.39 24.40
N PRO A 96 -21.60 5.91 23.46
CA PRO A 96 -23.05 5.77 23.54
C PRO A 96 -23.59 4.32 23.66
N ASP A 97 -22.98 3.42 24.45
CA ASP A 97 -23.35 1.99 24.51
C ASP A 97 -23.20 1.28 23.16
N VAL A 98 -22.11 1.58 22.46
CA VAL A 98 -21.83 1.02 21.14
C VAL A 98 -20.47 0.34 21.15
N TYR A 99 -20.40 -0.79 20.47
CA TYR A 99 -19.13 -1.44 20.20
C TYR A 99 -18.56 -0.91 18.91
N HIS A 100 -17.27 -0.61 18.94
CA HIS A 100 -16.54 -0.16 17.76
C HIS A 100 -15.20 -0.87 17.70
N TYR A 101 -14.65 -0.94 16.50
CA TYR A 101 -13.28 -1.37 16.29
C TYR A 101 -12.35 -0.21 16.61
N THR A 102 -11.69 -0.27 17.77
CA THR A 102 -10.62 0.67 18.11
C THR A 102 -9.42 0.39 17.21
N ARG A 103 -8.93 1.45 16.56
CA ARG A 103 -7.87 1.37 15.55
C ARG A 103 -6.51 1.73 16.15
N ASN A 104 -5.45 1.12 15.66
CA ASN A 104 -4.04 1.42 15.95
C ASN A 104 -3.73 1.61 17.45
N VAL A 105 -4.20 0.71 18.32
CA VAL A 105 -3.93 0.80 19.76
C VAL A 105 -2.51 0.34 20.01
N SER A 106 -1.65 1.25 20.47
CA SER A 106 -0.26 0.93 20.81
C SER A 106 -0.20 -0.16 21.89
N ARG A 107 0.61 -1.19 21.63
CA ARG A 107 0.82 -2.33 22.50
C ARG A 107 2.22 -2.35 23.10
N ASN A 108 3.22 -2.00 22.29
CA ASN A 108 4.61 -1.97 22.73
C ASN A 108 5.33 -0.79 22.07
N PHE A 109 6.03 0.01 22.86
CA PHE A 109 6.89 1.08 22.36
C PHE A 109 8.35 0.64 22.54
N LEU A 110 8.96 0.16 21.46
CA LEU A 110 10.28 -0.47 21.49
C LEU A 110 11.40 0.52 21.82
N THR A 111 11.19 1.79 21.46
CA THR A 111 12.15 2.88 21.62
C THR A 111 11.74 3.88 22.72
N TYR A 112 10.82 3.49 23.62
CA TYR A 112 10.31 4.42 24.63
C TYR A 112 11.38 4.94 25.60
N HIS A 113 12.25 4.04 26.06
CA HIS A 113 13.29 4.37 27.03
C HIS A 113 14.50 5.03 26.37
N ASP A 114 15.13 5.97 27.08
CA ASP A 114 16.25 6.78 26.56
C ASP A 114 17.44 5.93 26.09
N ASP A 115 17.68 4.78 26.73
CA ASP A 115 18.72 3.81 26.38
C ASP A 115 18.38 2.95 25.15
N CYS A 116 17.13 2.97 24.71
CA CYS A 116 16.64 2.26 23.52
C CYS A 116 16.40 3.18 22.33
N LYS A 117 16.77 4.47 22.42
CA LYS A 117 16.55 5.44 21.34
C LYS A 117 17.43 5.11 20.14
N ASN A 118 16.81 5.00 18.97
CA ASN A 118 17.50 4.82 17.70
C ASN A 118 17.91 6.19 17.14
N ILE A 119 19.01 6.72 17.66
CA ILE A 119 19.53 8.03 17.22
C ILE A 119 20.01 7.94 15.77
N LEU A 120 19.57 8.90 14.96
CA LEU A 120 19.99 9.04 13.57
C LEU A 120 21.35 9.75 13.51
N ALA A 121 22.31 9.11 12.84
CA ALA A 121 23.64 9.65 12.59
C ALA A 121 23.91 9.64 11.08
N LEU A 122 23.07 10.37 10.35
CA LEU A 122 23.02 10.40 8.89
C LEU A 122 23.47 11.74 8.33
N SER A 123 24.18 11.68 7.21
CA SER A 123 24.44 12.81 6.31
C SER A 123 23.57 12.72 5.06
N ASN A 124 23.53 13.80 4.28
CA ASN A 124 22.77 13.82 3.04
C ASN A 124 23.22 12.72 2.05
N GLY A 125 22.27 11.90 1.60
CA GLY A 125 22.48 10.74 0.73
C GLY A 125 22.90 9.45 1.46
N GLU A 126 22.98 9.46 2.80
CA GLU A 126 23.28 8.27 3.59
C GLU A 126 22.01 7.56 4.07
N SER A 127 22.14 6.25 4.31
CA SER A 127 21.09 5.42 4.89
C SER A 127 21.58 4.71 6.15
N GLN A 128 20.69 4.54 7.12
CA GLN A 128 20.97 3.87 8.40
C GLN A 128 19.84 2.89 8.68
N THR A 129 20.23 1.65 9.02
CA THR A 129 19.28 0.57 9.28
C THR A 129 19.28 0.23 10.76
N PHE A 130 18.08 0.07 11.31
CA PHE A 130 17.83 -0.40 12.67
C PHE A 130 17.05 -1.71 12.59
N SER A 131 17.57 -2.74 13.25
CA SER A 131 16.93 -4.04 13.31
C SER A 131 16.57 -4.40 14.75
N GLY A 132 15.58 -5.27 14.88
CA GLY A 132 15.15 -5.80 16.16
C GLY A 132 14.09 -6.88 16.00
N GLU A 133 13.61 -7.36 17.13
CA GLU A 133 12.57 -8.38 17.20
C GLU A 133 11.58 -8.06 18.31
N PHE A 134 10.36 -8.56 18.16
CA PHE A 134 9.37 -8.55 19.22
C PHE A 134 8.47 -9.79 19.12
N GLU A 135 7.84 -10.13 20.24
CA GLU A 135 6.90 -11.24 20.32
C GLU A 135 5.46 -10.72 20.33
N ILE A 136 4.60 -11.29 19.49
CA ILE A 136 3.15 -11.10 19.52
C ILE A 136 2.58 -11.88 20.71
N SER A 137 1.89 -11.19 21.60
CA SER A 137 1.22 -11.85 22.73
C SER A 137 0.02 -12.69 22.27
N ASP A 138 -0.19 -13.84 22.90
CA ASP A 138 -1.39 -14.68 22.75
C ASP A 138 -2.72 -13.94 22.98
N THR A 139 -2.69 -12.78 23.64
CA THR A 139 -3.88 -11.97 23.92
C THR A 139 -4.22 -10.97 22.81
N TRP A 140 -3.33 -10.80 21.83
CA TRP A 140 -3.54 -9.89 20.70
C TRP A 140 -4.20 -10.63 19.55
N VAL A 141 -4.99 -9.92 18.75
CA VAL A 141 -5.47 -10.44 17.47
C VAL A 141 -4.30 -10.41 16.49
N GLY A 142 -3.51 -11.49 16.45
CA GLY A 142 -2.21 -11.56 15.75
C GLY A 142 -2.20 -11.11 14.28
N ASN A 143 -3.34 -11.21 13.59
CA ASN A 143 -3.42 -10.85 12.17
C ASN A 143 -3.51 -9.33 11.92
N ASN A 144 -3.76 -8.52 12.95
CA ASN A 144 -3.93 -7.06 12.84
C ASN A 144 -2.80 -6.28 13.53
N ILE A 145 -1.59 -6.83 13.56
CA ILE A 145 -0.44 -6.15 14.13
C ILE A 145 0.24 -5.25 13.10
N LYS A 146 0.63 -4.06 13.54
CA LYS A 146 1.30 -3.06 12.72
C LYS A 146 2.55 -2.55 13.42
N ILE A 147 3.56 -2.26 12.63
CA ILE A 147 4.73 -1.49 13.03
C ILE A 147 4.50 -0.06 12.56
N ILE A 148 4.37 0.86 13.51
CA ILE A 148 4.32 2.30 13.26
C ILE A 148 5.68 2.85 13.63
N THR A 149 6.33 3.50 12.69
CA THR A 149 7.62 4.14 12.91
C THR A 149 7.56 5.60 12.51
N TYR A 150 8.29 6.44 13.22
CA TYR A 150 8.35 7.86 12.91
C TYR A 150 9.67 8.46 13.34
N ILE A 151 10.10 9.48 12.61
CA ILE A 151 11.33 10.22 12.88
C ILE A 151 10.96 11.46 13.67
N GLN A 152 11.52 11.60 14.85
CA GLN A 152 11.21 12.66 15.79
C GLN A 152 12.47 13.42 16.21
N ASP A 153 12.36 14.73 16.29
CA ASP A 153 13.35 15.59 16.94
C ASP A 153 13.18 15.49 18.47
N LEU A 154 14.22 15.10 19.20
CA LEU A 154 14.11 14.86 20.65
C LEU A 154 14.10 16.14 21.50
N ASP A 155 14.48 17.29 20.94
CA ASP A 155 14.52 18.57 21.65
C ASP A 155 13.18 19.31 21.53
N THR A 156 12.60 19.32 20.33
CA THR A 156 11.33 19.99 20.00
C THR A 156 10.13 19.07 20.04
N TYR A 157 10.36 17.76 19.96
CA TYR A 157 9.36 16.71 19.80
C TYR A 157 8.65 16.68 18.45
N GLU A 158 9.04 17.51 17.48
CA GLU A 158 8.43 17.53 16.15
C GLU A 158 8.67 16.22 15.39
N VAL A 159 7.62 15.69 14.75
CA VAL A 159 7.67 14.49 13.91
C VAL A 159 7.80 14.91 12.45
N TYR A 160 8.88 14.48 11.80
CA TYR A 160 9.22 14.86 10.43
C TYR A 160 8.73 13.87 9.38
N GLN A 161 8.66 12.59 9.72
CA GLN A 161 8.24 11.53 8.81
C GLN A 161 7.64 10.40 9.60
N SER A 162 6.67 9.68 9.04
CA SER A 162 6.14 8.46 9.61
C SER A 162 5.84 7.43 8.53
N LYS A 163 5.95 6.15 8.88
CA LYS A 163 5.54 5.04 8.03
C LYS A 163 4.88 3.97 8.88
N ILE A 164 3.96 3.25 8.26
CA ILE A 164 3.25 2.14 8.87
C ILE A 164 3.41 0.91 7.98
N ALA A 165 3.65 -0.24 8.59
CA ALA A 165 3.64 -1.54 7.93
C ALA A 165 2.75 -2.51 8.71
N SER A 166 1.95 -3.28 7.99
CA SER A 166 1.21 -4.42 8.52
C SER A 166 2.12 -5.62 8.61
N VAL A 167 2.24 -6.24 9.79
CA VAL A 167 3.13 -7.39 9.98
C VAL A 167 2.73 -8.56 9.09
N SER A 168 1.44 -8.88 9.05
CA SER A 168 0.89 -10.00 8.27
C SER A 168 0.90 -9.80 6.76
N ARG A 169 0.99 -8.56 6.27
CA ARG A 169 0.89 -8.26 4.84
C ARG A 169 2.22 -7.80 4.24
N ASP A 170 2.97 -7.00 4.99
CA ASP A 170 4.17 -6.35 4.48
C ASP A 170 5.45 -7.07 4.92
N LEU A 171 5.39 -7.93 5.95
CA LEU A 171 6.54 -8.70 6.46
C LEU A 171 6.40 -10.22 6.28
N ASP A 172 5.22 -10.71 5.86
CA ASP A 172 5.03 -12.11 5.50
C ASP A 172 5.55 -12.33 4.08
N PRO A 173 6.53 -13.24 3.86
CA PRO A 173 7.04 -13.52 2.53
C PRO A 173 6.08 -14.31 1.64
N ASP A 174 5.00 -14.87 2.19
CA ASP A 174 3.94 -15.65 1.51
C ASP A 174 2.58 -15.33 2.19
N VAL A 175 1.97 -14.24 1.73
CA VAL A 175 0.83 -13.59 2.44
C VAL A 175 -0.44 -14.44 2.39
N ASP A 176 -0.66 -15.19 1.32
CA ASP A 176 -1.83 -16.05 1.17
C ASP A 176 -1.57 -17.52 1.52
N SER A 177 -0.32 -17.86 1.83
CA SER A 177 0.13 -19.15 2.34
C SER A 177 -0.10 -20.29 1.35
N ASP A 178 0.05 -20.01 0.06
CA ASP A 178 -0.10 -20.99 -1.01
C ASP A 178 1.20 -21.76 -1.35
N GLY A 179 2.33 -21.32 -0.76
CA GLY A 179 3.66 -21.90 -0.91
C GLY A 179 4.54 -21.21 -1.94
N ILE A 180 4.05 -20.18 -2.62
CA ILE A 180 4.79 -19.31 -3.53
C ILE A 180 5.15 -18.02 -2.78
N LEU A 181 6.35 -17.48 -3.04
CA LEU A 181 6.77 -16.25 -2.36
C LEU A 181 6.19 -15.04 -3.10
N ASN A 182 5.73 -14.01 -2.37
CA ASN A 182 5.09 -12.81 -2.94
C ASN A 182 5.86 -12.14 -4.09
N ASN A 183 7.19 -12.32 -4.16
CA ASN A 183 8.03 -11.71 -5.19
C ASN A 183 8.06 -12.48 -6.52
N VAL A 184 7.52 -13.69 -6.55
CA VAL A 184 7.39 -14.56 -7.74
C VAL A 184 5.97 -15.08 -7.89
N ASP A 185 5.04 -14.60 -7.07
CA ASP A 185 3.62 -14.94 -7.07
C ASP A 185 2.85 -13.95 -7.95
N ASN A 186 2.10 -14.45 -8.93
CA ASN A 186 1.25 -13.62 -9.80
C ASN A 186 -0.08 -13.21 -9.14
N CYS A 187 -0.41 -13.74 -7.96
CA CYS A 187 -1.53 -13.33 -7.12
C CYS A 187 -1.19 -13.27 -5.61
N PRO A 188 -0.30 -12.35 -5.14
CA PRO A 188 0.24 -12.34 -3.75
C PRO A 188 -0.75 -12.18 -2.59
N SER A 189 -2.05 -12.18 -2.85
CA SER A 189 -3.10 -12.03 -1.85
C SER A 189 -4.23 -13.05 -2.00
N ILE A 190 -4.18 -13.91 -3.02
CA ILE A 190 -5.19 -14.92 -3.33
C ILE A 190 -4.48 -16.19 -3.77
N ALA A 191 -4.46 -17.17 -2.87
CA ALA A 191 -3.76 -18.43 -3.07
C ALA A 191 -4.09 -19.11 -4.42
N ASN A 192 -3.07 -19.32 -5.24
CA ASN A 192 -3.09 -20.02 -6.52
C ASN A 192 -1.76 -20.77 -6.76
N THR A 193 -1.62 -21.91 -6.08
CA THR A 193 -0.41 -22.74 -6.12
C THR A 193 -0.04 -23.23 -7.54
N ASP A 194 -0.99 -23.26 -8.47
CA ASP A 194 -0.78 -23.58 -9.88
C ASP A 194 -0.16 -22.42 -10.68
N GLN A 195 -0.30 -21.17 -10.21
CA GLN A 195 0.17 -19.95 -10.87
C GLN A 195 -0.33 -19.87 -12.33
N ASP A 196 -1.57 -20.35 -12.55
CA ASP A 196 -2.23 -20.24 -13.84
C ASP A 196 -2.40 -18.75 -14.21
N ASP A 197 -2.00 -18.43 -15.44
CA ASP A 197 -2.01 -17.11 -16.07
C ASP A 197 -2.22 -17.37 -17.57
N TRP A 198 -3.48 -17.37 -18.00
CA TRP A 198 -3.88 -17.77 -19.34
C TRP A 198 -3.45 -16.73 -20.40
N ASP A 199 -3.57 -15.45 -20.06
CA ASP A 199 -3.34 -14.35 -20.99
C ASP A 199 -1.94 -13.73 -20.91
N GLN A 200 -1.11 -14.21 -19.96
CA GLN A 200 0.31 -13.89 -19.79
C GLN A 200 0.55 -12.41 -19.48
N ASP A 201 -0.31 -11.80 -18.65
CA ASP A 201 -0.13 -10.43 -18.17
C ASP A 201 0.62 -10.32 -16.83
N ASP A 202 1.16 -11.45 -16.34
CA ASP A 202 1.81 -11.62 -15.04
C ASP A 202 0.83 -11.47 -13.83
N ILE A 203 -0.49 -11.45 -14.06
CA ILE A 203 -1.55 -11.52 -13.06
C ILE A 203 -2.24 -12.88 -13.18
N GLY A 204 -2.35 -13.62 -12.07
CA GLY A 204 -2.95 -14.95 -12.14
C GLY A 204 -4.48 -14.92 -12.35
N ASP A 205 -5.01 -15.95 -13.01
CA ASP A 205 -6.43 -16.07 -13.38
C ASP A 205 -7.40 -15.83 -12.20
N VAL A 206 -6.98 -16.20 -10.98
CA VAL A 206 -7.81 -16.07 -9.77
C VAL A 206 -7.94 -14.64 -9.26
N CYS A 207 -7.00 -13.77 -9.60
CA CYS A 207 -6.94 -12.39 -9.14
C CYS A 207 -6.95 -11.36 -10.28
N ASP A 208 -7.01 -11.82 -11.54
CA ASP A 208 -7.19 -10.95 -12.67
C ASP A 208 -8.60 -10.33 -12.69
N TYR A 209 -8.63 -9.00 -12.78
CA TYR A 209 -9.85 -8.20 -12.88
C TYR A 209 -10.28 -7.99 -14.34
N CYS A 210 -9.36 -8.18 -15.28
CA CYS A 210 -9.67 -8.22 -16.69
C CYS A 210 -10.41 -9.50 -17.03
N ASN A 211 -10.29 -10.57 -16.23
CA ASN A 211 -10.96 -11.85 -16.42
C ASN A 211 -10.41 -12.53 -17.69
N ASP A 212 -9.09 -12.75 -17.65
CA ASP A 212 -8.25 -13.52 -18.57
C ASP A 212 -8.30 -12.97 -20.00
N ILE A 213 -8.36 -11.66 -20.15
CA ILE A 213 -8.43 -10.97 -21.44
C ILE A 213 -7.48 -9.80 -21.55
N ALA A 214 -6.69 -9.52 -20.51
CA ALA A 214 -5.54 -8.66 -20.64
C ALA A 214 -4.62 -9.27 -21.71
N ASN A 215 -3.83 -8.46 -22.42
CA ASN A 215 -2.94 -8.95 -23.48
C ASN A 215 -3.56 -9.70 -24.68
N VAL A 216 -4.88 -9.91 -24.80
CA VAL A 216 -5.46 -10.55 -25.99
C VAL A 216 -5.43 -9.56 -27.18
N PRO A 217 -4.55 -9.75 -28.19
CA PRO A 217 -4.30 -8.72 -29.19
C PRO A 217 -5.53 -8.50 -30.07
N GLY A 218 -5.98 -7.25 -30.12
CA GLY A 218 -7.08 -6.85 -31.00
C GLY A 218 -8.48 -7.01 -30.41
N ASN A 219 -8.60 -7.47 -29.15
CA ASN A 219 -9.87 -7.51 -28.41
C ASN A 219 -10.22 -6.11 -27.87
N ALA A 220 -10.44 -5.16 -28.77
CA ALA A 220 -10.63 -3.76 -28.42
C ALA A 220 -11.95 -3.53 -27.69
N ASN A 221 -12.98 -4.32 -27.98
CA ASN A 221 -14.32 -4.15 -27.40
C ASN A 221 -14.56 -4.99 -26.13
N ILE A 222 -13.60 -5.85 -25.75
CA ILE A 222 -13.67 -6.70 -24.56
C ILE A 222 -14.92 -7.61 -24.61
N ASP A 223 -15.20 -8.19 -25.76
CA ASP A 223 -16.39 -9.01 -25.99
C ASP A 223 -16.22 -10.50 -25.68
N ALA A 224 -15.19 -10.85 -24.88
CA ALA A 224 -15.00 -12.18 -24.35
C ALA A 224 -16.29 -12.70 -23.69
N THR A 225 -16.85 -13.75 -24.30
CA THR A 225 -18.13 -14.31 -23.87
C THR A 225 -18.05 -15.83 -23.75
N GLY A 226 -18.92 -16.39 -22.90
CA GLY A 226 -18.97 -17.83 -22.65
C GLY A 226 -18.20 -18.25 -21.39
N GLU A 227 -18.12 -19.56 -21.15
CA GLU A 227 -17.42 -20.13 -19.98
C GLU A 227 -15.90 -20.18 -20.19
N GLU A 228 -15.43 -20.03 -21.43
CA GLU A 228 -14.00 -20.08 -21.82
C GLU A 228 -13.41 -18.70 -22.11
N LEU A 229 -14.18 -17.62 -21.91
CA LEU A 229 -13.71 -16.23 -22.05
C LEU A 229 -13.03 -15.91 -23.40
N THR A 230 -13.44 -16.59 -24.47
CA THR A 230 -12.83 -16.41 -25.80
C THR A 230 -13.33 -15.11 -26.46
N PRO A 231 -12.45 -14.13 -26.74
CA PRO A 231 -12.83 -12.89 -27.41
C PRO A 231 -13.00 -13.09 -28.91
N LEU A 232 -13.90 -12.32 -29.52
CA LEU A 232 -14.22 -12.41 -30.93
C LEU A 232 -13.58 -11.25 -31.69
N ILE A 233 -12.38 -11.45 -32.21
CA ILE A 233 -11.70 -10.42 -33.01
C ILE A 233 -12.44 -10.19 -34.33
N ASN A 234 -13.19 -9.09 -34.42
CA ASN A 234 -14.10 -8.82 -35.53
C ASN A 234 -14.26 -7.31 -35.82
N VAL A 235 -15.18 -6.98 -36.72
CA VAL A 235 -15.40 -5.60 -37.16
C VAL A 235 -15.78 -4.66 -36.01
N MET A 236 -16.39 -5.16 -34.93
CA MET A 236 -16.70 -4.37 -33.74
C MET A 236 -15.44 -3.91 -33.01
N ASP A 237 -14.35 -4.67 -33.04
CA ASP A 237 -13.06 -4.25 -32.47
C ASP A 237 -12.45 -3.11 -33.27
N ILE A 238 -12.53 -3.16 -34.60
CA ILE A 238 -12.08 -2.06 -35.47
C ILE A 238 -12.82 -0.76 -35.12
N LEU A 239 -14.14 -0.85 -34.93
CA LEU A 239 -14.96 0.33 -34.60
C LEU A 239 -14.60 0.86 -33.21
N THR A 240 -14.43 -0.03 -32.24
CA THR A 240 -14.07 0.37 -30.87
C THR A 240 -12.67 0.96 -30.81
N PHE A 241 -11.71 0.36 -31.51
CA PHE A 241 -10.35 0.89 -31.58
C PHE A 241 -10.29 2.24 -32.31
N ALA A 242 -11.06 2.42 -33.39
CA ALA A 242 -11.16 3.73 -34.04
C ALA A 242 -11.70 4.81 -33.09
N ASP A 243 -12.72 4.50 -32.29
CA ASP A 243 -13.25 5.42 -31.27
C ASP A 243 -12.22 5.70 -30.16
N LEU A 244 -11.43 4.70 -29.74
CA LEU A 244 -10.38 4.85 -28.73
C LEU A 244 -9.21 5.74 -29.18
N LEU A 245 -8.86 5.70 -30.47
CA LEU A 245 -7.86 6.60 -31.05
C LEU A 245 -8.32 8.07 -31.06
N ASP A 246 -9.63 8.30 -31.15
CA ASP A 246 -10.22 9.65 -31.14
C ASP A 246 -10.50 10.16 -29.71
N ASP A 247 -10.80 9.27 -28.74
CA ASP A 247 -11.03 9.61 -27.33
C ASP A 247 -10.39 8.60 -26.36
N SER A 248 -9.22 8.96 -25.85
CA SER A 248 -8.47 8.15 -24.88
C SER A 248 -9.16 7.97 -23.52
N ASN A 249 -10.25 8.69 -23.24
CA ASN A 249 -11.00 8.51 -21.98
C ASN A 249 -11.88 7.25 -21.98
N LEU A 250 -12.01 6.59 -23.13
CA LEU A 250 -12.72 5.33 -23.27
C LEU A 250 -11.79 4.11 -23.07
N ALA A 251 -10.48 4.34 -23.01
CA ALA A 251 -9.49 3.29 -22.82
C ALA A 251 -9.55 2.73 -21.40
N ASN A 252 -9.36 1.42 -21.27
CA ASN A 252 -9.10 0.78 -19.99
C ASN A 252 -7.86 -0.10 -20.07
N ASP A 253 -7.37 -0.50 -18.90
CA ASP A 253 -6.11 -1.24 -18.77
C ASP A 253 -6.22 -2.69 -19.26
N CYS A 254 -7.41 -3.16 -19.65
CA CYS A 254 -7.64 -4.50 -20.21
C CYS A 254 -7.50 -4.56 -21.74
N GLN A 255 -7.29 -3.42 -22.41
CA GLN A 255 -7.21 -3.37 -23.87
C GLN A 255 -5.75 -3.45 -24.34
N SER A 256 -5.40 -4.54 -25.03
CA SER A 256 -4.11 -4.67 -25.72
C SER A 256 -4.23 -4.17 -27.18
N LEU A 257 -3.83 -2.91 -27.39
CA LEU A 257 -4.02 -2.18 -28.65
C LEU A 257 -2.71 -1.80 -29.38
N ASP A 258 -1.55 -2.06 -28.78
CA ASP A 258 -0.25 -1.93 -29.45
C ASP A 258 0.06 -3.23 -30.20
N LEU A 259 -0.51 -3.37 -31.39
CA LEU A 259 -0.39 -4.59 -32.21
C LEU A 259 0.95 -4.69 -32.95
N LEU A 260 1.70 -3.59 -32.99
CA LEU A 260 3.05 -3.55 -33.57
C LEU A 260 4.16 -3.75 -32.54
N GLU A 261 3.82 -3.78 -31.25
CA GLU A 261 4.76 -3.87 -30.12
C GLU A 261 5.87 -2.80 -30.20
N ASP A 262 5.54 -1.61 -30.72
CA ASP A 262 6.50 -0.52 -30.89
C ASP A 262 6.43 0.53 -29.76
N GLY A 263 5.49 0.36 -28.84
CA GLY A 263 5.25 1.23 -27.69
C GLY A 263 4.31 2.40 -27.98
N GLU A 264 3.76 2.52 -29.19
CA GLU A 264 2.84 3.59 -29.59
C GLU A 264 1.52 3.05 -30.15
N VAL A 265 0.43 3.11 -29.36
CA VAL A 265 -0.92 2.80 -29.87
C VAL A 265 -1.39 3.88 -30.84
N ASN A 266 -1.49 3.55 -32.13
CA ASN A 266 -1.84 4.50 -33.19
C ASN A 266 -2.59 3.89 -34.38
N GLN A 267 -2.78 4.69 -35.45
CA GLN A 267 -3.50 4.27 -36.66
C GLN A 267 -2.84 3.10 -37.42
N PHE A 268 -1.55 2.85 -37.22
CA PHE A 268 -0.85 1.72 -37.82
C PHE A 268 -1.24 0.40 -37.14
N ASP A 269 -1.46 0.39 -35.84
CA ASP A 269 -2.02 -0.76 -35.11
C ASP A 269 -3.44 -1.07 -35.59
N LEU A 270 -4.26 -0.04 -35.79
CA LEU A 270 -5.60 -0.21 -36.36
C LEU A 270 -5.55 -0.87 -37.75
N ILE A 271 -4.55 -0.54 -38.57
CA ILE A 271 -4.35 -1.20 -39.88
C ILE A 271 -3.98 -2.68 -39.70
N VAL A 272 -3.17 -3.02 -38.70
CA VAL A 272 -2.84 -4.41 -38.37
C VAL A 272 -4.11 -5.17 -37.96
N LEU A 273 -4.95 -4.59 -37.09
CA LEU A 273 -6.22 -5.20 -36.70
C LEU A 273 -7.13 -5.48 -37.91
N ILE A 274 -7.22 -4.51 -38.83
CA ILE A 274 -7.98 -4.66 -40.07
C ILE A 274 -7.41 -5.82 -40.91
N ASP A 275 -6.10 -5.94 -41.03
CA ASP A 275 -5.45 -7.02 -41.78
C ASP A 275 -5.69 -8.39 -41.14
N MET A 276 -5.58 -8.51 -39.81
CA MET A 276 -5.87 -9.73 -39.05
C MET A 276 -7.29 -10.24 -39.32
N ILE A 277 -8.29 -9.35 -39.26
CA ILE A 277 -9.69 -9.68 -39.52
C ILE A 277 -9.91 -10.08 -40.99
N MET A 278 -9.25 -9.39 -41.93
CA MET A 278 -9.35 -9.71 -43.36
C MET A 278 -8.66 -11.03 -43.74
N ALA A 279 -7.61 -11.43 -43.02
CA ALA A 279 -6.91 -12.70 -43.18
C ALA A 279 -7.73 -13.89 -42.67
N GLY A 280 -8.77 -13.64 -41.85
CA GLY A 280 -9.62 -14.68 -41.27
C GLY A 280 -8.98 -15.41 -40.08
N GLU A 281 -7.98 -14.80 -39.45
CA GLU A 281 -7.35 -15.29 -38.23
C GLU A 281 -8.22 -14.88 -37.03
N THR A 282 -9.35 -15.56 -36.83
CA THR A 282 -10.31 -15.25 -35.74
C THR A 282 -10.13 -16.13 -34.51
N THR A 283 -9.02 -16.85 -34.37
CA THR A 283 -8.70 -17.68 -33.19
C THR A 283 -7.18 -17.85 -33.08
N PHE A 284 -6.59 -17.49 -31.94
CA PHE A 284 -5.31 -18.03 -31.47
C PHE A 284 -5.56 -19.18 -30.49
#